data_AF-A0A2M3ZBU4-F1
#
_entry.id   AF-A0A2M3ZBU4-F1
#
_cell.length_a   1.000
_cell.length_b   1.000
_cell.length_c   1.000
_cell.angle_alpha   90.00
_cell.angle_beta   90.00
_cell.angle_gamma   90.00
#
_symmetry.space_group_name_H-M   'P 1'
#
loop_
_entity.id
_entity.type
_entity.pdbx_description
1 polymer ?
#
loop_
_entity_poly.entity_id
_entity_poly.type
_entity_poly.pdbx_seq_one_letter_code
_entity_poly.pdbx_strand_id
1 'polypeptide(L)'
;QQQQQPSFNTATSGTGAQNTVAAGGRISLDDFQTGNFVVIRTDLVQHSVPAIWRVDGKTLLQKYEPLKDASGKTLYRNVSTYSAWNAESKKLYVKIPVTFRVHNMMESIVEFKRDEFMLTYDHTTTGAEGINGCETGAIENQQQQQSLDKSLGLETKSYQDVFEVYIQTLISQALDTNFLKEIFQEQDDYFLSRVKIIDNFTEDRKRRLMQVTSWPHNIITSIATLPGYSIMAELSGGNHLQQQQHQQTAVCAACHQPTISVRIMLQGQPYNGATLAPLASSHEHDKSFPLCRPCTTRFELLHKICHQKYMMYVECSKRVNQQISHDSGKAATVILNELLADENWLAMLFKEVRGIWSEIENVERQCRFQGTAVQ
;
A
#
# COMPACT_ATOMS: atom_id res chain seq x y z
N GLN A 1 -60.95 -15.41 -5.47
CA GLN A 1 -61.31 -16.65 -6.21
C GLN A 1 -60.14 -16.98 -7.12
N GLN A 2 -59.64 -18.21 -6.98
CA GLN A 2 -58.54 -18.80 -7.75
C GLN A 2 -58.86 -18.89 -9.24
N GLN A 3 -57.83 -18.84 -10.08
CA GLN A 3 -57.58 -19.62 -11.31
C GLN A 3 -56.49 -18.89 -12.11
N GLN A 4 -55.51 -19.48 -12.78
CA GLN A 4 -54.99 -20.84 -12.96
C GLN A 4 -53.66 -20.65 -13.74
N GLN A 5 -52.70 -21.56 -13.59
CA GLN A 5 -51.50 -21.65 -14.46
C GLN A 5 -51.90 -21.96 -15.93
N PRO A 6 -50.96 -21.85 -16.90
CA PRO A 6 -50.22 -23.06 -17.24
C PRO A 6 -48.72 -22.83 -17.57
N SER A 7 -47.95 -23.87 -17.26
CA SER A 7 -46.57 -24.09 -17.71
C SER A 7 -46.49 -24.29 -19.22
N PHE A 8 -45.43 -23.79 -19.85
CA PHE A 8 -44.96 -24.26 -21.16
C PHE A 8 -43.46 -24.53 -21.12
N ASN A 9 -43.10 -25.82 -21.20
CA ASN A 9 -41.80 -26.27 -21.63
C ASN A 9 -41.77 -26.24 -23.16
N THR A 10 -40.74 -25.63 -23.75
CA THR A 10 -40.38 -25.88 -25.14
C THR A 10 -38.87 -25.87 -25.26
N ALA A 11 -38.30 -27.05 -25.45
CA ALA A 11 -36.95 -27.21 -25.97
C ALA A 11 -37.03 -27.10 -27.50
N THR A 12 -36.19 -26.28 -28.10
CA THR A 12 -35.86 -26.37 -29.53
C THR A 12 -34.45 -25.88 -29.76
N SER A 13 -33.66 -26.77 -30.36
CA SER A 13 -32.25 -26.67 -30.70
C SER A 13 -31.99 -25.70 -31.86
N GLY A 14 -30.82 -25.04 -31.87
CA GLY A 14 -30.38 -24.26 -33.03
C GLY A 14 -29.09 -23.46 -32.81
N THR A 15 -27.95 -24.12 -32.98
CA THR A 15 -26.67 -23.60 -33.54
C THR A 15 -26.10 -22.25 -33.03
N GLY A 16 -25.04 -22.37 -32.21
CA GLY A 16 -23.70 -21.85 -32.52
C GLY A 16 -23.50 -20.35 -32.70
N ALA A 17 -22.97 -19.69 -31.67
CA ALA A 17 -22.00 -18.61 -31.82
C ALA A 17 -21.09 -18.56 -30.58
N GLN A 18 -19.83 -18.93 -30.78
CA GLN A 18 -18.72 -18.48 -29.94
C GLN A 18 -18.74 -16.96 -29.92
N ASN A 19 -18.60 -16.34 -28.75
CA ASN A 19 -18.11 -14.97 -28.64
C ASN A 19 -17.01 -14.94 -27.57
N THR A 20 -15.82 -15.27 -28.05
CA THR A 20 -14.57 -14.65 -27.61
C THR A 20 -14.52 -13.17 -28.04
N VAL A 21 -13.54 -12.47 -27.47
CA VAL A 21 -13.01 -11.13 -27.83
C VAL A 21 -13.81 -9.97 -27.18
N ALA A 22 -13.21 -8.98 -26.51
CA ALA A 22 -11.95 -8.33 -26.82
C ALA A 22 -11.17 -7.77 -25.62
N ALA A 23 -9.84 -7.86 -25.79
CA ALA A 23 -8.86 -6.99 -25.17
C ALA A 23 -9.10 -5.51 -25.54
N GLY A 24 -8.73 -4.61 -24.62
CA GLY A 24 -8.45 -3.21 -24.92
C GLY A 24 -9.62 -2.37 -25.44
N GLY A 25 -10.43 -1.83 -24.52
CA GLY A 25 -11.41 -0.79 -24.83
C GLY A 25 -11.46 0.26 -23.72
N ARG A 26 -11.20 1.52 -24.06
CA ARG A 26 -11.39 2.67 -23.15
C ARG A 26 -12.83 2.68 -22.63
N ILE A 27 -13.02 2.64 -21.31
CA ILE A 27 -14.33 2.72 -20.67
C ILE A 27 -14.87 4.16 -20.84
N SER A 28 -15.97 4.31 -21.57
CA SER A 28 -16.74 5.54 -21.68
C SER A 28 -17.46 5.83 -20.36
N LEU A 29 -17.49 7.10 -19.94
CA LEU A 29 -17.88 7.54 -18.60
C LEU A 29 -19.38 7.83 -18.41
N ASP A 30 -20.25 7.52 -19.36
CA ASP A 30 -21.63 8.06 -19.39
C ASP A 30 -22.82 7.08 -19.19
N ASP A 31 -22.61 5.78 -18.91
CA ASP A 31 -23.74 4.83 -18.81
C ASP A 31 -24.10 4.39 -17.38
N PHE A 32 -24.78 5.26 -16.61
CA PHE A 32 -25.45 4.86 -15.37
C PHE A 32 -26.82 4.22 -15.65
N GLN A 33 -27.00 2.97 -15.28
CA GLN A 33 -28.25 2.23 -15.46
C GLN A 33 -29.00 2.01 -14.13
N THR A 34 -30.33 1.88 -14.19
CA THR A 34 -31.15 1.50 -13.03
C THR A 34 -30.61 0.21 -12.41
N GLY A 35 -30.48 0.19 -11.08
CA GLY A 35 -29.88 -0.90 -10.32
C GLY A 35 -28.37 -0.80 -10.12
N ASN A 36 -27.67 0.15 -10.76
CA ASN A 36 -26.26 0.41 -10.46
C ASN A 36 -26.10 1.03 -9.06
N PHE A 37 -25.00 0.69 -8.40
CA PHE A 37 -24.62 1.30 -7.14
C PHE A 37 -23.61 2.40 -7.36
N VAL A 38 -23.75 3.48 -6.60
CA VAL A 38 -22.93 4.67 -6.70
C VAL A 38 -22.58 5.23 -5.33
N VAL A 39 -21.48 5.96 -5.25
CA VAL A 39 -21.04 6.68 -4.04
C VAL A 39 -20.58 8.08 -4.42
N ILE A 40 -20.74 9.04 -3.52
CA ILE A 40 -20.23 10.40 -3.75
C ILE A 40 -18.70 10.34 -3.76
N ARG A 41 -18.08 10.96 -4.78
CA ARG A 41 -16.62 10.90 -4.98
C ARG A 41 -15.85 11.46 -3.79
N THR A 42 -16.33 12.55 -3.16
CA THR A 42 -15.71 13.15 -1.98
C THR A 42 -15.80 12.22 -0.77
N ASP A 43 -16.98 11.66 -0.51
CA ASP A 43 -17.22 10.77 0.62
C ASP A 43 -16.43 9.47 0.48
N LEU A 44 -16.29 8.97 -0.75
CA LEU A 44 -15.44 7.82 -1.04
C LEU A 44 -13.99 8.08 -0.66
N VAL A 45 -13.47 9.30 -0.72
CA VAL A 45 -12.08 9.59 -0.33
C VAL A 45 -11.97 9.94 1.15
N GLN A 46 -12.92 10.73 1.67
CA GLN A 46 -12.84 11.31 3.02
C GLN A 46 -13.31 10.35 4.13
N HIS A 47 -14.20 9.40 3.81
CA HIS A 47 -14.77 8.48 4.78
C HIS A 47 -14.40 7.04 4.44
N SER A 48 -13.89 6.31 5.44
CA SER A 48 -13.59 4.87 5.33
C SER A 48 -14.85 4.02 5.16
N VAL A 49 -16.00 4.52 5.62
CA VAL A 49 -17.32 3.87 5.51
C VAL A 49 -18.39 4.89 5.05
N PRO A 50 -18.40 5.25 3.75
CA PRO A 50 -19.36 6.21 3.21
C PRO A 50 -20.74 5.56 2.99
N ALA A 51 -21.82 6.35 3.05
CA ALA A 51 -23.12 5.87 2.58
C ALA A 51 -23.06 5.60 1.07
N ILE A 52 -23.70 4.54 0.62
CA ILE A 52 -23.79 4.20 -0.81
C ILE A 52 -25.24 4.31 -1.28
N TRP A 53 -25.42 4.39 -2.60
CA TRP A 53 -26.72 4.66 -3.20
C TRP A 53 -26.98 3.72 -4.36
N ARG A 54 -28.24 3.36 -4.57
CA ARG A 54 -28.68 2.56 -5.73
C ARG A 54 -29.54 3.42 -6.64
N VAL A 55 -29.27 3.39 -7.94
CA VAL A 55 -30.11 4.06 -8.94
C VAL A 55 -31.47 3.37 -8.98
N ASP A 56 -32.51 4.07 -8.54
CA ASP A 56 -33.89 3.56 -8.45
C ASP A 56 -34.79 4.31 -9.44
N GLY A 57 -35.11 3.64 -10.54
CA GLY A 57 -35.78 4.27 -11.69
C GLY A 57 -34.90 5.31 -12.39
N LYS A 58 -35.54 6.37 -12.92
CA LYS A 58 -34.88 7.41 -13.73
C LYS A 58 -34.48 8.65 -12.94
N THR A 59 -35.14 8.90 -11.81
CA THR A 59 -35.08 10.20 -11.11
C THR A 59 -34.71 10.09 -9.63
N LEU A 60 -34.49 8.88 -9.11
CA LEU A 60 -34.21 8.67 -7.69
C LEU A 60 -32.95 7.82 -7.46
N LEU A 61 -32.28 8.13 -6.36
CA LEU A 61 -31.28 7.30 -5.71
C LEU A 61 -31.85 6.82 -4.37
N GLN A 62 -31.80 5.52 -4.10
CA GLN A 62 -32.16 4.95 -2.80
C GLN A 62 -30.90 4.79 -1.94
N LYS A 63 -30.94 5.26 -0.69
CA LYS A 63 -29.79 5.20 0.23
C LYS A 63 -29.61 3.81 0.82
N TYR A 64 -28.35 3.43 1.00
CA TYR A 64 -27.91 2.26 1.73
C TYR A 64 -26.92 2.67 2.83
N GLU A 65 -27.23 2.31 4.08
CA GLU A 65 -26.45 2.69 5.26
C GLU A 65 -25.59 1.54 5.80
N PRO A 66 -24.40 1.83 6.34
CA PRO A 66 -23.50 0.80 6.84
C PRO A 66 -24.07 0.12 8.10
N LEU A 67 -23.95 -1.20 8.13
CA LEU A 67 -24.23 -2.06 9.27
C LEU A 67 -23.03 -2.98 9.50
N LYS A 68 -22.73 -3.31 10.75
CA LYS A 68 -21.72 -4.33 11.07
C LYS A 68 -22.41 -5.67 11.26
N ASP A 69 -21.92 -6.71 10.61
CA ASP A 69 -22.35 -8.07 10.89
C ASP A 69 -21.73 -8.60 12.20
N ALA A 70 -22.11 -9.82 12.61
CA ALA A 70 -21.61 -10.45 13.84
C ALA A 70 -20.08 -10.68 13.84
N SER A 71 -19.43 -10.66 12.66
CA SER A 71 -17.97 -10.77 12.51
C SER A 71 -17.25 -9.42 12.52
N GLY A 72 -17.99 -8.31 12.62
CA GLY A 72 -17.45 -6.96 12.57
C GLY A 72 -17.24 -6.41 11.16
N LYS A 73 -17.64 -7.17 10.12
CA LYS A 73 -17.54 -6.77 8.72
C LYS A 73 -18.64 -5.77 8.35
N THR A 74 -18.28 -4.77 7.53
CA THR A 74 -19.23 -3.73 7.09
C THR A 74 -20.04 -4.21 5.90
N LEU A 75 -21.37 -4.23 6.05
CA LEU A 75 -22.37 -4.43 5.00
C LEU A 75 -23.23 -3.17 4.88
N TYR A 76 -24.08 -3.09 3.87
CA TYR A 76 -24.93 -1.92 3.63
C TYR A 76 -26.38 -2.35 3.42
N ARG A 77 -27.33 -1.77 4.16
CA ARG A 77 -28.77 -2.08 4.07
C ARG A 77 -29.55 -0.91 3.47
N ASN A 78 -30.53 -1.21 2.61
CA ASN A 78 -31.43 -0.20 2.06
C ASN A 78 -32.28 0.46 3.15
N VAL A 79 -32.45 1.79 3.05
CA VAL A 79 -33.35 2.56 3.91
C VAL A 79 -34.34 3.36 3.06
N SER A 80 -35.46 3.78 3.66
CA SER A 80 -36.51 4.57 2.98
C SER A 80 -36.12 6.04 2.78
N THR A 81 -34.84 6.31 2.52
CA THR A 81 -34.29 7.64 2.26
C THR A 81 -33.91 7.71 0.79
N TYR A 82 -34.45 8.72 0.09
CA TYR A 82 -34.24 8.91 -1.33
C TYR A 82 -33.59 10.28 -1.62
N SER A 83 -32.80 10.34 -2.68
CA SER A 83 -32.20 11.57 -3.19
C SER A 83 -32.51 11.74 -4.68
N ALA A 84 -32.49 12.97 -5.17
CA ALA A 84 -32.78 13.29 -6.56
C ALA A 84 -31.65 12.82 -7.50
N TRP A 85 -32.02 12.12 -8.57
CA TRP A 85 -31.12 11.66 -9.62
C TRP A 85 -31.35 12.47 -10.89
N ASN A 86 -30.50 13.46 -11.12
CA ASN A 86 -30.57 14.34 -12.28
C ASN A 86 -29.17 14.55 -12.88
N ALA A 87 -29.08 15.28 -13.99
CA ALA A 87 -27.82 15.46 -14.71
C ALA A 87 -26.72 16.13 -13.89
N GLU A 88 -27.10 17.02 -12.95
CA GLU A 88 -26.17 17.72 -12.09
C GLU A 88 -25.67 16.82 -10.96
N SER A 89 -26.58 16.11 -10.27
CA SER A 89 -26.20 15.21 -9.19
C SER A 89 -25.34 14.06 -9.69
N LYS A 90 -25.59 13.51 -10.90
CA LYS A 90 -24.79 12.47 -11.55
C LYS A 90 -23.28 12.71 -11.53
N LYS A 91 -22.85 13.97 -11.70
CA LYS A 91 -21.43 14.34 -11.76
C LYS A 91 -20.70 14.10 -10.44
N LEU A 92 -21.42 14.13 -9.32
CA LEU A 92 -20.88 13.96 -7.97
C LEU A 92 -20.59 12.49 -7.63
N TYR A 93 -21.17 11.56 -8.37
CA TYR A 93 -21.14 10.14 -8.05
C TYR A 93 -20.16 9.37 -8.94
N VAL A 94 -19.67 8.25 -8.40
CA VAL A 94 -18.95 7.22 -9.14
C VAL A 94 -19.66 5.88 -8.94
N LYS A 95 -19.71 5.08 -10.01
CA LYS A 95 -20.25 3.71 -9.98
C LYS A 95 -19.31 2.79 -9.18
N ILE A 96 -19.89 2.00 -8.28
CA ILE A 96 -19.16 1.07 -7.43
C ILE A 96 -19.66 -0.37 -7.61
N PRO A 97 -18.77 -1.37 -7.54
CA PRO A 97 -19.15 -2.76 -7.53
C PRO A 97 -19.67 -3.16 -6.16
N VAL A 98 -20.78 -3.90 -6.12
CA VAL A 98 -21.29 -4.50 -4.88
C VAL A 98 -21.66 -5.96 -5.10
N THR A 99 -21.61 -6.75 -4.03
CA THR A 99 -22.11 -8.13 -4.00
C THR A 99 -23.37 -8.18 -3.14
N PHE A 100 -24.48 -8.67 -3.69
CA PHE A 100 -25.68 -8.89 -2.89
C PHE A 100 -25.46 -10.02 -1.89
N ARG A 101 -25.79 -9.76 -0.62
CA ARG A 101 -25.77 -10.75 0.46
C ARG A 101 -27.19 -11.20 0.81
N VAL A 102 -28.12 -10.25 0.82
CA VAL A 102 -29.55 -10.50 1.00
C VAL A 102 -30.32 -9.62 0.02
N HIS A 103 -31.31 -10.17 -0.66
CA HIS A 103 -32.25 -9.40 -1.47
C HIS A 103 -33.62 -10.08 -1.44
N ASN A 104 -34.56 -9.46 -0.74
CA ASN A 104 -35.95 -9.89 -0.68
C ASN A 104 -36.87 -8.66 -0.72
N MET A 105 -38.18 -8.89 -0.60
CA MET A 105 -39.19 -7.83 -0.67
C MET A 105 -39.16 -6.83 0.51
N MET A 106 -38.52 -7.18 1.62
CA MET A 106 -38.45 -6.36 2.84
C MET A 106 -37.09 -5.70 3.04
N GLU A 107 -36.00 -6.36 2.67
CA GLU A 107 -34.65 -5.82 2.83
C GLU A 107 -33.69 -6.24 1.70
N SER A 108 -32.72 -5.38 1.46
CA SER A 108 -31.60 -5.58 0.56
C SER A 108 -30.32 -5.20 1.29
N ILE A 109 -29.42 -6.18 1.43
CA ILE A 109 -28.11 -6.02 2.04
C ILE A 109 -27.04 -6.34 1.01
N VAL A 110 -26.09 -5.42 0.84
CA VAL A 110 -24.99 -5.53 -0.11
C VAL A 110 -23.64 -5.33 0.56
N GLU A 111 -22.61 -5.92 -0.02
CA GLU A 111 -21.22 -5.69 0.36
C GLU A 111 -20.54 -4.83 -0.71
N PHE A 112 -20.01 -3.67 -0.32
CA PHE A 112 -19.16 -2.87 -1.18
C PHE A 112 -17.70 -3.36 -1.05
N LYS A 113 -17.15 -3.89 -2.15
CA LYS A 113 -15.74 -4.30 -2.26
C LYS A 113 -14.83 -3.09 -2.42
N ARG A 114 -14.82 -2.24 -1.40
CA ARG A 114 -14.12 -0.95 -1.43
C ARG A 114 -12.63 -1.09 -1.73
N ASP A 115 -11.93 -2.00 -1.06
CA ASP A 115 -10.49 -2.14 -1.23
C ASP A 115 -10.13 -2.56 -2.66
N GLU A 116 -10.86 -3.53 -3.22
CA GLU A 116 -10.71 -3.97 -4.63
C GLU A 116 -11.05 -2.85 -5.62
N PHE A 117 -12.09 -2.07 -5.33
CA PHE A 117 -12.48 -0.93 -6.15
C PHE A 117 -11.44 0.19 -6.12
N MET A 118 -10.93 0.54 -4.94
CA MET A 118 -9.91 1.57 -4.77
C MET A 118 -8.58 1.18 -5.42
N LEU A 119 -8.31 -0.12 -5.64
CA LEU A 119 -7.14 -0.59 -6.40
C LEU A 119 -7.24 -0.33 -7.91
N THR A 120 -8.45 -0.14 -8.45
CA THR A 120 -8.71 0.03 -9.89
C THR A 120 -9.29 1.41 -10.24
N TYR A 121 -9.78 2.16 -9.26
CA TYR A 121 -10.35 3.49 -9.42
C TYR A 121 -9.25 4.55 -9.64
N ASP A 122 -9.00 4.92 -10.91
CA ASP A 122 -8.07 5.99 -11.31
C ASP A 122 -8.70 7.38 -11.03
N HIS A 123 -8.00 8.27 -10.33
CA HIS A 123 -8.48 9.61 -9.96
C HIS A 123 -8.52 10.62 -11.14
N THR A 124 -8.35 10.17 -12.38
CA THR A 124 -8.13 11.04 -13.55
C THR A 124 -9.39 11.61 -14.20
N THR A 125 -10.61 11.33 -13.71
CA THR A 125 -11.85 11.89 -14.29
C THR A 125 -12.39 13.16 -13.63
N THR A 126 -11.54 13.96 -13.00
CA THR A 126 -11.94 15.29 -12.52
C THR A 126 -11.03 16.34 -13.12
N GLY A 127 -11.40 16.77 -14.33
CA GLY A 127 -10.84 17.92 -15.00
C GLY A 127 -11.84 18.51 -15.99
N ALA A 128 -12.23 19.76 -15.72
CA ALA A 128 -12.96 20.72 -16.56
C ALA A 128 -14.49 20.59 -16.64
N GLU A 129 -15.19 21.37 -15.81
CA GLU A 129 -16.05 22.47 -16.28
C GLU A 129 -16.56 23.31 -15.08
N GLY A 130 -16.18 24.60 -15.04
CA GLY A 130 -16.76 25.75 -14.31
C GLY A 130 -17.17 25.58 -12.83
N ILE A 131 -16.67 26.37 -11.88
CA ILE A 131 -17.10 27.76 -11.66
C ILE A 131 -16.07 28.47 -10.75
N ASN A 132 -15.84 29.75 -11.07
CA ASN A 132 -14.90 30.68 -10.44
C ASN A 132 -15.10 30.93 -8.94
N GLY A 133 -14.00 31.11 -8.21
CA GLY A 133 -13.99 31.89 -6.97
C GLY A 133 -12.84 31.58 -6.01
N CYS A 134 -11.76 32.39 -6.09
CA CYS A 134 -10.83 32.76 -5.00
C CYS A 134 -10.09 31.64 -4.24
N GLU A 135 -8.78 31.49 -4.52
CA GLU A 135 -7.66 31.19 -3.59
C GLU A 135 -6.46 30.57 -4.34
N THR A 136 -5.66 31.43 -4.97
CA THR A 136 -4.64 31.10 -5.99
C THR A 136 -3.30 30.57 -5.42
N GLY A 137 -3.29 29.84 -4.30
CA GLY A 137 -2.03 29.39 -3.67
C GLY A 137 -1.90 27.89 -3.37
N ALA A 138 -3.02 27.20 -3.14
CA ALA A 138 -3.00 25.82 -2.61
C ALA A 138 -3.30 24.73 -3.66
N ILE A 139 -4.04 25.06 -4.72
CA ILE A 139 -4.58 24.09 -5.69
C ILE A 139 -3.53 23.66 -6.72
N GLU A 140 -2.63 24.56 -7.13
CA GLU A 140 -1.57 24.25 -8.11
C GLU A 140 -0.55 23.23 -7.56
N ASN A 141 -0.22 23.34 -6.27
CA ASN A 141 0.73 22.42 -5.61
C ASN A 141 0.20 20.97 -5.51
N GLN A 142 -1.09 20.76 -5.27
CA GLN A 142 -1.66 19.40 -5.18
C GLN A 142 -1.77 18.71 -6.55
N GLN A 143 -2.14 19.45 -7.59
CA GLN A 143 -2.30 18.89 -8.94
C GLN A 143 -0.94 18.59 -9.58
N GLN A 144 0.08 19.42 -9.32
CA GLN A 144 1.45 19.17 -9.74
C GLN A 144 2.07 17.97 -8.99
N GLN A 145 1.82 17.83 -7.68
CA GLN A 145 2.28 16.70 -6.88
C GLN A 145 1.71 15.35 -7.39
N GLN A 146 0.41 15.25 -7.68
CA GLN A 146 -0.20 14.02 -8.19
C GLN A 146 0.27 13.64 -9.60
N SER A 147 0.45 14.63 -10.49
CA SER A 147 1.00 14.41 -11.83
C SER A 147 2.45 13.92 -11.79
N LEU A 148 3.24 14.43 -10.85
CA LEU A 148 4.63 14.02 -10.64
C LEU A 148 4.71 12.63 -9.99
N ASP A 149 3.88 12.32 -8.99
CA ASP A 149 3.84 11.00 -8.33
C ASP A 149 3.43 9.90 -9.33
N LYS A 150 2.54 10.23 -10.28
CA LYS A 150 2.21 9.35 -11.41
C LYS A 150 3.38 9.19 -12.39
N SER A 151 4.13 10.27 -12.65
CA SER A 151 5.34 10.24 -13.48
C SER A 151 6.48 9.43 -12.84
N LEU A 152 6.66 9.51 -11.53
CA LEU A 152 7.68 8.76 -10.78
C LEU A 152 7.30 7.30 -10.58
N GLY A 153 6.01 7.04 -10.39
CA GLY A 153 5.47 5.68 -10.44
C GLY A 153 5.60 5.03 -11.82
N LEU A 154 5.77 5.80 -12.90
CA LEU A 154 6.06 5.33 -14.26
C LEU A 154 7.57 5.17 -14.51
N GLU A 155 8.39 6.12 -14.09
CA GLU A 155 9.86 6.02 -14.15
C GLU A 155 10.35 4.80 -13.38
N THR A 156 9.82 4.57 -12.17
CA THR A 156 10.21 3.40 -11.38
C THR A 156 9.74 2.08 -11.98
N LYS A 157 8.75 2.06 -12.89
CA LYS A 157 8.35 0.81 -13.59
C LYS A 157 9.41 0.34 -14.58
N SER A 158 10.27 1.22 -15.10
CA SER A 158 11.32 0.79 -16.04
C SER A 158 12.37 -0.12 -15.39
N TYR A 159 12.39 -0.22 -14.05
CA TYR A 159 13.27 -1.13 -13.33
C TYR A 159 12.69 -2.55 -13.16
N GLN A 160 11.53 -2.87 -13.74
CA GLN A 160 10.88 -4.17 -13.54
C GLN A 160 11.78 -5.35 -13.93
N ASP A 161 12.33 -5.35 -15.14
CA ASP A 161 13.20 -6.43 -15.63
C ASP A 161 14.49 -6.55 -14.78
N VAL A 162 15.02 -5.39 -14.36
CA VAL A 162 16.19 -5.31 -13.47
C VAL A 162 15.86 -5.88 -12.08
N PHE A 163 14.67 -5.59 -11.58
CA PHE A 163 14.18 -6.02 -10.29
C PHE A 163 13.95 -7.53 -10.24
N GLU A 164 13.49 -8.15 -11.32
CA GLU A 164 13.32 -9.60 -11.37
C GLU A 164 14.65 -10.34 -11.20
N VAL A 165 15.70 -9.92 -11.92
CA VAL A 165 17.06 -10.48 -11.75
C VAL A 165 17.63 -10.16 -10.35
N TYR A 166 17.26 -9.01 -9.79
CA TYR A 166 17.61 -8.67 -8.42
C TYR A 166 16.98 -9.65 -7.41
N ILE A 167 15.70 -10.00 -7.57
CA ILE A 167 15.03 -11.01 -6.74
C ILE A 167 15.59 -12.40 -7.00
N GLN A 168 15.89 -12.76 -8.25
CA GLN A 168 16.61 -14.00 -8.58
C GLN A 168 17.92 -14.10 -7.77
N THR A 169 18.69 -13.00 -7.68
CA THR A 169 19.92 -12.95 -6.89
C THR A 169 19.66 -13.27 -5.41
N LEU A 170 18.59 -12.72 -4.83
CA LEU A 170 18.24 -12.94 -3.42
C LEU A 170 17.68 -14.34 -3.16
N ILE A 171 16.93 -14.91 -4.10
CA ILE A 171 16.48 -16.31 -4.02
C ILE A 171 17.69 -17.25 -4.10
N SER A 172 18.62 -17.01 -5.04
CA SER A 172 19.86 -17.77 -5.14
C SER A 172 20.69 -17.68 -3.86
N GLN A 173 20.78 -16.50 -3.24
CA GLN A 173 21.43 -16.33 -1.93
C GLN A 173 20.73 -17.10 -0.79
N ALA A 174 19.40 -17.25 -0.86
CA ALA A 174 18.64 -18.01 0.12
C ALA A 174 18.80 -19.53 -0.08
N LEU A 175 19.02 -19.98 -1.32
CA LEU A 175 19.31 -21.36 -1.67
C LEU A 175 20.77 -21.74 -1.36
N ASP A 176 21.70 -20.80 -1.57
CA ASP A 176 23.12 -20.94 -1.25
C ASP A 176 23.67 -19.64 -0.63
N THR A 177 24.07 -19.73 0.64
CA THR A 177 24.58 -18.59 1.42
C THR A 177 25.90 -17.99 0.90
N ASN A 178 26.59 -18.64 -0.03
CA ASN A 178 27.81 -18.11 -0.64
C ASN A 178 27.58 -17.43 -2.00
N PHE A 179 26.38 -17.53 -2.57
CA PHE A 179 26.09 -17.03 -3.92
C PHE A 179 26.51 -15.57 -4.13
N LEU A 180 26.15 -14.66 -3.22
CA LEU A 180 26.55 -13.25 -3.30
C LEU A 180 28.08 -13.09 -3.28
N LYS A 181 28.79 -13.86 -2.45
CA LYS A 181 30.25 -13.80 -2.39
C LYS A 181 30.88 -14.27 -3.70
N GLU A 182 30.34 -15.35 -4.28
CA GLU A 182 30.81 -15.93 -5.54
C GLU A 182 30.62 -14.95 -6.70
N ILE A 183 29.42 -14.38 -6.88
CA ILE A 183 29.21 -13.41 -7.96
C ILE A 183 30.09 -12.15 -7.80
N PHE A 184 30.42 -11.74 -6.57
CA PHE A 184 31.36 -10.63 -6.34
C PHE A 184 32.80 -11.03 -6.70
N GLN A 185 33.21 -12.24 -6.34
CA GLN A 185 34.55 -12.74 -6.60
C GLN A 185 34.77 -12.98 -8.09
N GLU A 186 33.78 -13.55 -8.77
CA GLU A 186 33.81 -13.87 -10.19
C GLU A 186 33.52 -12.66 -11.09
N GLN A 187 33.08 -11.53 -10.51
CA GLN A 187 32.64 -10.35 -11.25
C GLN A 187 31.54 -10.68 -12.25
N ASP A 188 30.53 -11.44 -11.84
CA ASP A 188 29.42 -11.81 -12.70
C ASP A 188 28.56 -10.57 -13.01
N ASP A 189 28.83 -9.97 -14.16
CA ASP A 189 28.15 -8.76 -14.62
C ASP A 189 26.65 -8.95 -14.83
N TYR A 190 26.19 -10.18 -15.08
CA TYR A 190 24.76 -10.44 -15.20
C TYR A 190 24.04 -10.13 -13.88
N PHE A 191 24.55 -10.60 -12.74
CA PHE A 191 23.92 -10.27 -11.45
C PHE A 191 24.35 -8.88 -10.95
N LEU A 192 25.65 -8.59 -10.98
CA LEU A 192 26.21 -7.39 -10.35
C LEU A 192 25.68 -6.09 -10.93
N SER A 193 25.50 -6.00 -12.25
CA SER A 193 24.97 -4.77 -12.87
C SER A 193 23.55 -4.46 -12.39
N ARG A 194 22.70 -5.47 -12.22
CA ARG A 194 21.31 -5.33 -11.79
C ARG A 194 21.22 -5.02 -10.29
N VAL A 195 22.05 -5.69 -9.48
CA VAL A 195 22.23 -5.38 -8.05
C VAL A 195 22.64 -3.92 -7.86
N LYS A 196 23.67 -3.45 -8.59
CA LYS A 196 24.13 -2.06 -8.50
C LYS A 196 23.04 -1.05 -8.84
N ILE A 197 22.23 -1.30 -9.87
CA ILE A 197 21.15 -0.38 -10.27
C ILE A 197 20.15 -0.17 -9.13
N ILE A 198 19.64 -1.26 -8.53
CA ILE A 198 18.65 -1.19 -7.45
C ILE A 198 19.26 -0.67 -6.15
N ASP A 199 20.47 -1.12 -5.79
CA ASP A 199 21.17 -0.68 -4.57
C ASP A 199 21.51 0.82 -4.64
N ASN A 200 21.99 1.31 -5.79
CA ASN A 200 22.30 2.73 -5.97
C ASN A 200 21.04 3.60 -5.90
N PHE A 201 19.95 3.17 -6.53
CA PHE A 201 18.68 3.91 -6.47
C PHE A 201 18.14 3.97 -5.03
N THR A 202 18.19 2.85 -4.32
CA THR A 202 17.79 2.75 -2.91
C THR A 202 18.65 3.65 -2.01
N GLU A 203 19.97 3.65 -2.21
CA GLU A 203 20.90 4.49 -1.45
C GLU A 203 20.73 5.99 -1.78
N ASP A 204 20.40 6.35 -3.02
CA ASP A 204 20.02 7.73 -3.38
C ASP A 204 18.77 8.18 -2.60
N ARG A 205 17.71 7.38 -2.61
CA ARG A 205 16.48 7.69 -1.86
C ARG A 205 16.74 7.78 -0.36
N LYS A 206 17.52 6.86 0.21
CA LYS A 206 17.95 6.93 1.61
C LYS A 206 18.71 8.22 1.90
N ARG A 207 19.67 8.62 1.04
CA ARG A 207 20.43 9.88 1.20
C ARG A 207 19.51 11.09 1.20
N ARG A 208 18.54 11.14 0.29
CA ARG A 208 17.54 12.22 0.19
C ARG A 208 16.65 12.29 1.44
N LEU A 209 16.20 11.15 1.97
CA LEU A 209 15.45 11.11 3.23
C LEU A 209 16.29 11.61 4.42
N MET A 210 17.55 11.18 4.52
CA MET A 210 18.45 11.62 5.60
C MET A 210 18.70 13.12 5.58
N GLN A 211 18.79 13.74 4.39
CA GLN A 211 18.96 15.19 4.26
C GLN A 211 17.82 16.01 4.87
N VAL A 212 16.59 15.46 4.84
CA VAL A 212 15.40 16.12 5.42
C VAL A 212 15.06 15.59 6.83
N THR A 213 15.91 14.74 7.40
CA THR A 213 15.71 14.12 8.72
C THR A 213 16.81 14.56 9.67
N SER A 214 16.56 15.64 10.42
CA SER A 214 17.52 16.20 11.40
C SER A 214 17.52 15.44 12.73
N TRP A 215 17.91 14.17 12.72
CA TRP A 215 17.89 13.31 13.91
C TRP A 215 19.29 13.09 14.51
N PRO A 216 19.38 12.81 15.82
CA PRO A 216 20.63 12.44 16.46
C PRO A 216 21.32 11.25 15.78
N HIS A 217 22.65 11.33 15.67
CA HIS A 217 23.45 10.33 14.95
C HIS A 217 23.33 8.93 15.54
N ASN A 218 23.24 8.79 16.87
CA ASN A 218 23.04 7.49 17.52
C ASN A 218 21.75 6.81 17.06
N ILE A 219 20.65 7.56 16.88
CA ILE A 219 19.38 7.00 16.37
C ILE A 219 19.56 6.50 14.95
N ILE A 220 20.15 7.30 14.06
CA ILE A 220 20.39 6.93 12.66
C ILE A 220 21.28 5.69 12.56
N THR A 221 22.37 5.64 13.35
CA THR A 221 23.28 4.49 13.39
C THR A 221 22.56 3.24 13.89
N SER A 222 21.77 3.32 14.96
CA SER A 222 21.00 2.19 15.45
C SER A 222 19.98 1.70 14.42
N ILE A 223 19.27 2.62 13.75
CA ILE A 223 18.32 2.29 12.67
C ILE A 223 19.02 1.60 11.50
N ALA A 224 20.21 2.03 11.10
CA ALA A 224 20.93 1.42 9.97
C ALA A 224 21.55 0.06 10.31
N THR A 225 21.71 -0.26 11.60
CA THR A 225 22.41 -1.46 12.07
C THR A 225 21.46 -2.62 12.36
N LEU A 226 20.28 -2.33 12.94
CA LEU A 226 19.39 -3.35 13.51
C LEU A 226 18.15 -3.59 12.62
N PRO A 227 18.04 -4.75 11.95
CA PRO A 227 17.03 -4.99 10.91
C PRO A 227 15.60 -5.20 11.42
N GLY A 228 15.38 -5.26 12.72
CA GLY A 228 14.06 -5.46 13.30
C GLY A 228 13.70 -4.39 14.31
N TYR A 229 12.39 -4.18 14.52
CA TYR A 229 11.90 -3.36 15.61
C TYR A 229 10.53 -3.84 16.10
N SER A 230 10.15 -3.38 17.30
CA SER A 230 8.79 -3.47 17.81
C SER A 230 8.34 -2.11 18.34
N ILE A 231 7.03 -1.86 18.28
CA ILE A 231 6.40 -0.63 18.75
C ILE A 231 5.61 -0.94 20.02
N MET A 232 5.93 -0.26 21.11
CA MET A 232 5.16 -0.28 22.35
C MET A 232 4.39 1.03 22.48
N ALA A 233 3.07 0.96 22.61
CA ALA A 233 2.26 2.12 22.95
C ALA A 233 2.52 2.52 24.41
N GLU A 234 2.80 3.80 24.67
CA GLU A 234 2.82 4.32 26.02
C GLU A 234 1.35 4.39 26.50
N LEU A 235 0.94 3.43 27.33
CA LEU A 235 -0.35 3.46 27.99
C LEU A 235 -0.38 4.69 28.89
N SER A 236 -1.09 5.72 28.45
CA SER A 236 -1.38 6.91 29.25
C SER A 236 -2.31 6.51 30.39
N GLY A 237 -1.77 5.98 31.49
CA GLY A 237 -2.58 5.49 32.60
C GLY A 237 -1.83 4.59 33.58
N GLY A 238 -0.78 5.11 34.22
CA GLY A 238 -0.06 4.40 35.27
C GLY A 238 0.55 5.36 36.27
N ASN A 239 -0.28 5.95 37.14
CA ASN A 239 0.25 6.44 38.40
C ASN A 239 0.83 5.25 39.18
N HIS A 240 2.06 5.43 39.67
CA HIS A 240 2.70 4.69 40.76
C HIS A 240 3.47 3.40 40.38
N LEU A 241 4.81 3.54 40.30
CA LEU A 241 5.84 2.83 41.10
C LEU A 241 7.09 2.50 40.28
N GLN A 242 8.03 3.42 40.16
CA GLN A 242 9.36 3.29 40.82
C GLN A 242 10.34 4.39 40.38
N GLN A 243 10.92 4.98 41.42
CA GLN A 243 12.25 5.60 41.51
C GLN A 243 12.45 7.03 40.98
N GLN A 244 12.28 7.92 41.95
CA GLN A 244 12.99 9.18 42.21
C GLN A 244 14.44 9.29 41.70
N GLN A 245 14.64 9.47 40.40
CA GLN A 245 15.79 10.22 39.89
C GLN A 245 15.32 11.12 38.75
N HIS A 246 15.39 12.44 38.98
CA HIS A 246 15.17 13.52 38.01
C HIS A 246 13.93 13.35 37.12
N GLN A 247 12.87 14.07 37.46
CA GLN A 247 11.65 14.22 36.67
C GLN A 247 11.95 15.00 35.36
N GLN A 248 12.70 14.36 34.47
CA GLN A 248 13.00 14.85 33.15
C GLN A 248 11.76 14.54 32.31
N THR A 249 11.03 15.60 31.93
CA THR A 249 9.92 15.49 30.99
C THR A 249 10.37 14.68 29.79
N ALA A 250 9.76 13.51 29.56
CA ALA A 250 10.14 12.64 28.47
C ALA A 250 9.87 13.36 27.15
N VAL A 251 10.95 13.70 26.42
CA VAL A 251 10.89 14.33 25.11
C VAL A 251 11.18 13.31 24.02
N CYS A 252 10.67 13.57 22.82
CA CYS A 252 10.92 12.73 21.66
C CYS A 252 12.42 12.66 21.40
N ALA A 253 12.98 11.45 21.34
CA ALA A 253 14.41 11.25 21.11
C ALA A 253 14.88 11.82 19.76
N ALA A 254 13.98 11.92 18.79
CA ALA A 254 14.29 12.42 17.45
C ALA A 254 14.18 13.94 17.32
N CYS A 255 13.06 14.54 17.72
CA CYS A 255 12.80 15.97 17.52
C CYS A 255 12.81 16.82 18.80
N HIS A 256 13.05 16.21 19.97
CA HIS A 256 13.08 16.84 21.29
C HIS A 256 11.78 17.56 21.70
N GLN A 257 10.67 17.29 21.00
CA GLN A 257 9.35 17.80 21.37
C GLN A 257 8.76 17.02 22.56
N PRO A 258 7.96 17.65 23.43
CA PRO A 258 7.51 17.05 24.70
C PRO A 258 6.48 15.92 24.54
N THR A 259 5.92 15.73 23.35
CA THR A 259 4.88 14.73 23.10
C THR A 259 5.50 13.39 22.71
N ILE A 260 5.31 12.36 23.53
CA ILE A 260 5.63 10.97 23.19
C ILE A 260 4.34 10.23 22.82
N SER A 261 4.40 9.39 21.79
CA SER A 261 3.28 8.54 21.37
C SER A 261 3.60 7.07 21.54
N VAL A 262 4.83 6.67 21.25
CA VAL A 262 5.28 5.27 21.29
C VAL A 262 6.72 5.18 21.75
N ARG A 263 7.10 3.99 22.20
CA ARG A 263 8.50 3.58 22.39
C ARG A 263 8.86 2.52 21.35
N ILE A 264 9.90 2.79 20.58
CA ILE A 264 10.45 1.84 19.62
C ILE A 264 11.55 1.02 20.29
N MET A 265 11.54 -0.30 20.09
CA MET A 265 12.61 -1.20 20.47
C MET A 265 13.24 -1.84 19.24
N LEU A 266 14.48 -1.49 18.93
CA LEU A 266 15.28 -2.12 17.87
C LEU A 266 15.80 -3.48 18.31
N GLN A 267 15.83 -4.42 17.37
CA GLN A 267 16.21 -5.80 17.57
C GLN A 267 16.74 -6.44 16.28
N GLY A 268 17.18 -7.69 16.36
CA GLY A 268 17.78 -8.42 15.26
C GLY A 268 19.31 -8.38 15.30
N GLN A 269 19.92 -9.29 14.54
CA GLN A 269 21.38 -9.37 14.43
C GLN A 269 21.87 -8.43 13.32
N PRO A 270 22.95 -7.66 13.56
CA PRO A 270 23.60 -6.91 12.50
C PRO A 270 24.06 -7.83 11.37
N TYR A 271 24.13 -7.29 10.15
CA TYR A 271 24.46 -8.06 8.96
C TYR A 271 25.30 -7.24 7.99
N ASN A 272 26.05 -7.91 7.12
CA ASN A 272 26.81 -7.27 6.07
C ASN A 272 25.86 -6.83 4.94
N GLY A 273 25.81 -5.54 4.61
CA GLY A 273 24.89 -5.02 3.58
C GLY A 273 25.14 -5.55 2.17
N ALA A 274 26.36 -5.99 1.85
CA ALA A 274 26.70 -6.54 0.54
C ALA A 274 26.35 -8.02 0.43
N THR A 275 26.70 -8.83 1.44
CA THR A 275 26.59 -10.30 1.40
C THR A 275 25.42 -10.87 2.18
N LEU A 276 24.73 -10.05 2.98
CA LEU A 276 23.63 -10.45 3.87
C LEU A 276 24.03 -11.45 4.97
N ALA A 277 25.32 -11.72 5.12
CA ALA A 277 25.84 -12.58 6.17
C ALA A 277 25.67 -11.91 7.55
N PRO A 278 25.32 -12.67 8.60
CA PRO A 278 25.25 -12.14 9.96
C PRO A 278 26.63 -11.69 10.43
N LEU A 279 26.67 -10.59 11.19
CA LEU A 279 27.86 -10.06 11.84
C LEU A 279 27.81 -10.35 13.34
N ALA A 280 28.97 -10.58 13.95
CA ALA A 280 29.06 -10.65 15.40
C ALA A 280 28.69 -9.30 16.02
N SER A 281 27.88 -9.32 17.09
CA SER A 281 27.52 -8.11 17.83
C SER A 281 28.76 -7.55 18.55
N SER A 282 29.37 -6.50 18.00
CA SER A 282 30.58 -5.90 18.55
C SER A 282 30.33 -4.68 19.45
N HIS A 283 29.18 -4.01 19.31
CA HIS A 283 28.87 -2.78 20.04
C HIS A 283 27.46 -2.77 20.64
N GLU A 284 27.34 -2.21 21.84
CA GLU A 284 26.05 -1.85 22.43
C GLU A 284 25.54 -0.58 21.76
N HIS A 285 24.55 -0.73 20.88
CA HIS A 285 23.79 0.38 20.32
C HIS A 285 22.61 0.73 21.23
N ASP A 286 22.21 2.00 21.29
CA ASP A 286 20.92 2.38 21.86
C ASP A 286 19.81 1.67 21.10
N LYS A 287 18.98 0.90 21.82
CA LYS A 287 17.90 0.10 21.21
C LYS A 287 16.51 0.63 21.52
N SER A 288 16.36 1.57 22.45
CA SER A 288 15.06 2.07 22.92
C SER A 288 14.92 3.56 22.66
N PHE A 289 13.92 3.95 21.87
CA PHE A 289 13.68 5.36 21.53
C PHE A 289 12.22 5.76 21.77
N PRO A 290 11.93 6.71 22.69
CA PRO A 290 10.61 7.33 22.78
C PRO A 290 10.40 8.32 21.62
N LEU A 291 9.36 8.12 20.82
CA LEU A 291 9.07 8.93 19.63
C LEU A 291 7.66 9.54 19.66
N CYS A 292 7.54 10.74 19.13
CA CYS A 292 6.26 11.35 18.78
C CYS A 292 5.71 10.74 17.47
N ARG A 293 4.40 10.80 17.25
CA ARG A 293 3.75 10.25 16.04
C ARG A 293 4.41 10.66 14.71
N PRO A 294 4.74 11.94 14.44
CA PRO A 294 5.46 12.32 13.21
C PRO A 294 6.85 11.69 13.07
N CYS A 295 7.57 11.52 14.19
CA CYS A 295 8.87 10.86 14.16
C CYS A 295 8.74 9.35 14.02
N THR A 296 7.68 8.73 14.53
CA THR A 296 7.40 7.31 14.29
C THR A 296 7.24 7.02 12.80
N THR A 297 6.43 7.80 12.07
CA THR A 297 6.25 7.59 10.62
C THR A 297 7.58 7.74 9.86
N ARG A 298 8.38 8.77 10.19
CA ARG A 298 9.73 8.93 9.61
C ARG A 298 10.68 7.80 9.98
N PHE A 299 10.56 7.25 11.19
CA PHE A 299 11.39 6.14 11.68
C PHE A 299 11.12 4.90 10.83
N GLU A 300 9.85 4.56 10.65
CA GLU A 300 9.45 3.37 9.89
C GLU A 300 9.92 3.47 8.44
N LEU A 301 9.78 4.65 7.83
CA LEU A 301 10.23 4.88 6.46
C LEU A 301 11.76 4.76 6.32
N LEU A 302 12.52 5.37 7.25
CA LEU A 302 13.97 5.28 7.27
C LEU A 302 14.46 3.84 7.54
N HIS A 303 13.81 3.13 8.45
CA HIS A 303 14.13 1.73 8.75
C HIS A 303 13.89 0.83 7.52
N LYS A 304 12.73 0.98 6.87
CA LYS A 304 12.41 0.24 5.63
C LYS A 304 13.44 0.45 4.53
N ILE A 305 13.84 1.70 4.27
CA ILE A 305 14.82 1.97 3.19
C ILE A 305 16.24 1.50 3.56
N CYS A 306 16.65 1.62 4.83
CA CYS A 306 17.95 1.11 5.30
C CYS A 306 18.07 -0.42 5.13
N HIS A 307 16.97 -1.14 5.33
CA HIS A 307 16.95 -2.59 5.33
C HIS A 307 16.22 -3.22 4.14
N GLN A 308 15.91 -2.46 3.08
CA GLN A 308 15.09 -2.91 1.96
C GLN A 308 15.60 -4.22 1.35
N LYS A 309 16.91 -4.30 1.06
CA LYS A 309 17.57 -5.52 0.54
C LYS A 309 17.43 -6.71 1.49
N TYR A 310 17.64 -6.49 2.78
CA TYR A 310 17.51 -7.53 3.79
C TYR A 310 16.06 -8.00 3.96
N MET A 311 15.08 -7.08 3.98
CA MET A 311 13.66 -7.42 4.06
C MET A 311 13.20 -8.27 2.87
N MET A 312 13.63 -7.91 1.65
CA MET A 312 13.36 -8.72 0.46
C MET A 312 14.02 -10.09 0.54
N TYR A 313 15.26 -10.16 1.01
CA TYR A 313 15.95 -11.45 1.21
C TYR A 313 15.20 -12.33 2.21
N VAL A 314 14.75 -11.79 3.34
CA VAL A 314 13.97 -12.55 4.33
C VAL A 314 12.68 -13.11 3.72
N GLU A 315 11.97 -12.34 2.90
CA GLU A 315 10.77 -12.83 2.20
C GLU A 315 11.12 -13.91 1.15
N CYS A 316 12.23 -13.76 0.43
CA CYS A 316 12.74 -14.81 -0.47
C CYS A 316 13.09 -16.10 0.30
N SER A 317 13.85 -15.98 1.39
CA SER A 317 14.21 -17.12 2.25
C SER A 317 12.99 -17.82 2.83
N LYS A 318 11.97 -17.07 3.24
CA LYS A 318 10.71 -17.62 3.73
C LYS A 318 10.05 -18.51 2.68
N ARG A 319 9.98 -18.07 1.42
CA ARG A 319 9.39 -18.85 0.33
C ARG A 319 10.24 -20.05 -0.10
N VAL A 320 11.56 -19.89 -0.14
CA VAL A 320 12.48 -21.00 -0.35
C VAL A 320 12.28 -22.07 0.72
N ASN A 321 12.23 -21.69 1.99
CA ASN A 321 12.01 -22.61 3.10
C ASN A 321 10.63 -23.28 3.04
N GLN A 322 9.59 -22.59 2.56
CA GLN A 322 8.27 -23.19 2.33
C GLN A 322 8.35 -24.30 1.27
N GLN A 323 9.05 -24.07 0.16
CA GLN A 323 9.24 -25.08 -0.88
C GLN A 323 10.03 -26.29 -0.38
N ILE A 324 11.14 -26.06 0.34
CA ILE A 324 11.97 -27.13 0.93
C ILE A 324 11.18 -27.92 1.98
N SER A 325 10.31 -27.26 2.77
CA SER A 325 9.47 -27.94 3.76
C SER A 325 8.40 -28.83 3.14
N HIS A 326 7.93 -28.49 1.95
CA HIS A 326 6.95 -29.28 1.20
C HIS A 326 7.62 -30.45 0.46
N ASP A 327 8.80 -30.23 -0.11
CA ASP A 327 9.59 -31.27 -0.79
C ASP A 327 11.10 -31.00 -0.62
N SER A 328 11.72 -31.73 0.31
CA SER A 328 13.13 -31.57 0.65
C SER A 328 14.10 -32.16 -0.38
N GLY A 329 13.61 -32.99 -1.31
CA GLY A 329 14.41 -33.55 -2.40
C GLY A 329 14.47 -32.67 -3.64
N LYS A 330 13.72 -31.55 -3.63
CA LYS A 330 13.58 -30.66 -4.78
C LYS A 330 14.88 -29.92 -5.08
N ALA A 331 15.35 -30.03 -6.32
CA ALA A 331 16.58 -29.35 -6.74
C ALA A 331 16.44 -27.82 -6.64
N ALA A 332 17.50 -27.14 -6.23
CA ALA A 332 17.53 -25.69 -6.03
C ALA A 332 17.10 -24.91 -7.31
N THR A 333 17.50 -25.38 -8.49
CA THR A 333 17.11 -24.78 -9.78
C THR A 333 15.61 -24.87 -10.05
N VAL A 334 14.95 -25.95 -9.61
CA VAL A 334 13.50 -26.11 -9.73
C VAL A 334 12.79 -25.14 -8.79
N ILE A 335 13.25 -25.05 -7.53
CA ILE A 335 12.71 -24.10 -6.55
C ILE A 335 12.83 -22.66 -7.08
N LEU A 336 14.00 -22.29 -7.60
CA LEU A 336 14.23 -20.96 -8.17
C LEU A 336 13.23 -20.64 -9.29
N ASN A 337 13.11 -21.53 -10.28
CA ASN A 337 12.26 -21.30 -11.44
C ASN A 337 10.77 -21.19 -11.07
N GLU A 338 10.30 -22.01 -10.12
CA GLU A 338 8.91 -21.92 -9.66
C GLU A 338 8.62 -20.63 -8.89
N LEU A 339 9.56 -20.17 -8.06
CA LEU A 339 9.38 -18.90 -7.34
C LEU A 339 9.41 -17.72 -8.30
N LEU A 340 10.24 -17.75 -9.34
CA LEU A 340 10.26 -16.71 -10.38
C LEU A 340 9.03 -16.76 -11.29
N ALA A 341 8.38 -17.92 -11.44
CA ALA A 341 7.13 -18.03 -12.19
C ALA A 341 5.92 -17.40 -11.49
N ASP A 342 6.02 -17.06 -10.19
CA ASP A 342 4.99 -16.31 -9.46
C ASP A 342 5.06 -14.81 -9.77
N GLU A 343 4.62 -14.43 -10.98
CA GLU A 343 4.60 -13.04 -11.45
C GLU A 343 3.80 -12.11 -10.52
N ASN A 344 2.73 -12.63 -9.90
CA ASN A 344 1.88 -11.86 -9.00
C ASN A 344 2.64 -11.44 -7.75
N TRP A 345 3.40 -12.37 -7.15
CA TRP A 345 4.25 -12.03 -6.02
C TRP A 345 5.35 -11.04 -6.39
N LEU A 346 6.05 -11.28 -7.49
CA LEU A 346 7.12 -10.37 -7.94
C LEU A 346 6.56 -8.96 -8.16
N ALA A 347 5.40 -8.84 -8.78
CA ALA A 347 4.72 -7.56 -8.99
C ALA A 347 4.33 -6.89 -7.66
N MET A 348 3.84 -7.67 -6.67
CA MET A 348 3.49 -7.15 -5.35
C MET A 348 4.73 -6.68 -4.57
N LEU A 349 5.80 -7.48 -4.56
CA LEU A 349 7.07 -7.12 -3.90
C LEU A 349 7.66 -5.85 -4.53
N PHE A 350 7.61 -5.74 -5.85
CA PHE A 350 8.08 -4.55 -6.54
C PHE A 350 7.19 -3.33 -6.27
N LYS A 351 5.87 -3.51 -6.17
CA LYS A 351 4.93 -2.44 -5.80
C LYS A 351 5.24 -1.90 -4.40
N GLU A 352 5.55 -2.76 -3.44
CA GLU A 352 5.92 -2.35 -2.08
C GLU A 352 7.20 -1.53 -2.07
N VAL A 353 8.25 -1.99 -2.77
CA VAL A 353 9.52 -1.27 -2.90
C VAL A 353 9.33 0.11 -3.54
N ARG A 354 8.58 0.19 -4.65
CA ARG A 354 8.27 1.47 -5.29
C ARG A 354 7.42 2.40 -4.42
N GLY A 355 6.54 1.82 -3.59
CA GLY A 355 5.77 2.55 -2.59
C GLY A 355 6.68 3.28 -1.61
N ILE A 356 7.70 2.60 -1.09
CA ILE A 356 8.70 3.18 -0.17
C ILE A 356 9.46 4.33 -0.86
N TRP A 357 9.92 4.14 -2.10
CA TRP A 357 10.63 5.17 -2.85
C TRP A 357 9.78 6.42 -3.09
N SER A 358 8.53 6.23 -3.47
CA SER A 358 7.58 7.33 -3.69
C SER A 358 7.24 8.06 -2.39
N GLU A 359 7.07 7.34 -1.27
CA GLU A 359 6.82 7.94 0.03
C GLU A 359 7.99 8.84 0.47
N ILE A 360 9.24 8.42 0.24
CA ILE A 360 10.45 9.21 0.52
C ILE A 360 10.48 10.51 -0.27
N GLU A 361 10.22 10.44 -1.58
CA GLU A 361 10.19 11.63 -2.43
C GLU A 361 9.10 12.61 -1.98
N ASN A 362 7.96 12.10 -1.54
CA ASN A 362 6.87 12.91 -1.01
C ASN A 362 7.26 13.62 0.28
N VAL A 363 7.91 12.92 1.21
CA VAL A 363 8.44 13.53 2.44
C VAL A 363 9.45 14.63 2.12
N GLU A 364 10.38 14.37 1.21
CA GLU A 364 11.38 15.36 0.83
C GLU A 364 10.76 16.61 0.22
N ARG A 365 9.81 16.46 -0.70
CA ARG A 365 9.08 17.59 -1.30
C ARG A 365 8.35 18.41 -0.24
N GLN A 366 7.61 17.76 0.65
CA GLN A 366 6.90 18.44 1.73
C GLN A 366 7.86 19.27 2.60
N CYS A 367 9.05 18.72 2.91
CA CYS A 367 10.08 19.46 3.66
C CYS A 367 10.67 20.64 2.86
N ARG A 368 10.89 20.50 1.55
CA ARG A 368 11.37 21.61 0.69
C ARG A 368 10.37 22.77 0.62
N PHE A 369 9.08 22.47 0.49
CA PHE A 369 8.02 23.50 0.46
C PHE A 369 7.81 24.18 1.81
N GLN A 370 7.95 23.45 2.92
CA GLN A 370 7.90 24.05 4.26
C GLN A 370 9.13 24.92 4.56
N GLY A 371 10.28 24.63 3.95
CA GLY A 371 11.50 25.43 4.09
C GLY A 371 11.56 26.70 3.22
N THR A 372 10.66 26.84 2.22
CA THR A 372 10.59 28.01 1.33
C THR A 372 9.51 29.03 1.72
N ALA A 373 8.71 28.74 2.75
CA ALA A 373 7.65 29.62 3.24
C ALA A 373 8.14 30.62 4.31
N VAL A 374 9.28 31.29 4.08
CA VAL A 374 9.61 32.60 4.70
C VAL A 374 10.58 33.32 3.76
N GLN A 375 10.07 34.30 3.03
CA GLN A 375 10.75 35.57 2.76
C GLN A 375 9.74 36.64 2.35
#